data_AF-A0AAV1BN35-F1
#
_entry.id   AF-A0AAV1BN35-F1
#
_cell.length_a   1.000
_cell.length_b   1.000
_cell.length_c   1.000
_cell.angle_alpha   90.00
_cell.angle_beta   90.00
_cell.angle_gamma   90.00
#
_symmetry.space_group_name_H-M   'P 1'
#
loop_
_entity.id
_entity.type
_entity.pdbx_description
1 polymer ?
#
loop_
_entity_poly.entity_id
_entity_poly.type
_entity_poly.pdbx_seq_one_letter_code
_entity_poly.pdbx_strand_id
1 'polypeptide(L)'
;MHTLADLRAGKLAGIKRLDLSCGLSEFPAEIFELADTLEVLNLSGNSLTSLPDDLCRLTHLRVLFASDNPFTHLPESIGRCQQLRIVGFKANRIEQVSAAALPPRLRWLILTDNRIEYLPDELGRRPDLQKLMLAGNRLRSLPSTLADCHRLELLRIAANRLTELPAWLLSLPALAWLAYADNPLCAEHLAEPIRPIAWQQLRIGQRLGEGASGVIQQAVWRNEDDERTVAVKLYKGSVTSDGSPLNEMAACIAAGRHQHLIEVIGQITGHPAQQNGLVMELIAPDFTNLAGAPSLESCSRDVYASDARFSLPVLLRLATGIAAVTAHLHANGITHGDLYGHNILWQADGDCLLSDFGAASFHPSAGAGQALERIEARAFGILLGELLERCDAAPQDQDVIDGLQALQTLCVQPDSQQRPSLAEVHLHLQAWSA
;
A
#
# COMPACT_ATOMS: atom_id res chain seq x y z
N MET A 1 -10.80 -18.95 13.02
CA MET A 1 -12.10 -18.83 12.33
C MET A 1 -13.16 -19.42 13.22
N HIS A 2 -14.33 -18.76 13.31
CA HIS A 2 -15.47 -19.25 14.06
C HIS A 2 -16.34 -20.15 13.19
N THR A 3 -17.17 -21.00 13.79
CA THR A 3 -18.09 -21.87 13.05
C THR A 3 -19.52 -21.38 13.15
N LEU A 4 -20.32 -21.65 12.12
CA LEU A 4 -21.76 -21.38 12.15
C LEU A 4 -22.47 -22.20 13.24
N ALA A 5 -21.97 -23.39 13.56
CA ALA A 5 -22.51 -24.23 14.63
C ALA A 5 -22.30 -23.60 16.01
N ASP A 6 -21.12 -23.02 16.28
CA ASP A 6 -20.86 -22.35 17.56
C ASP A 6 -21.68 -21.06 17.71
N LEU A 7 -21.91 -20.33 16.61
CA LEU A 7 -22.81 -19.19 16.58
C LEU A 7 -24.24 -19.62 16.93
N ARG A 8 -24.78 -20.63 16.24
CA ARG A 8 -26.13 -21.16 16.46
C ARG A 8 -26.34 -21.77 17.83
N ALA A 9 -25.27 -22.28 18.44
CA ALA A 9 -25.30 -22.82 19.80
C ALA A 9 -25.17 -21.73 20.89
N GLY A 10 -25.05 -20.45 20.52
CA GLY A 10 -24.90 -19.34 21.46
C GLY A 10 -23.54 -19.28 22.18
N LYS A 11 -22.57 -20.12 21.78
CA LYS A 11 -21.24 -20.19 22.43
C LYS A 11 -20.39 -18.94 22.19
N LEU A 12 -20.78 -18.13 21.22
CA LEU A 12 -20.11 -16.90 20.82
C LEU A 12 -20.70 -15.66 21.49
N ALA A 13 -21.58 -15.80 22.47
CA ALA A 13 -22.15 -14.68 23.20
C ALA A 13 -21.05 -13.78 23.80
N GLY A 14 -21.17 -12.47 23.58
CA GLY A 14 -20.26 -11.47 24.14
C GLY A 14 -18.97 -11.21 23.36
N ILE A 15 -18.71 -11.91 22.24
CA ILE A 15 -17.52 -11.63 21.43
C ILE A 15 -17.60 -10.24 20.78
N LYS A 16 -16.42 -9.66 20.55
CA LYS A 16 -16.26 -8.39 19.83
C LYS A 16 -15.92 -8.56 18.36
N ARG A 17 -15.36 -9.72 17.99
CA ARG A 17 -14.93 -10.04 16.62
C ARG A 17 -15.50 -11.37 16.20
N LEU A 18 -16.31 -11.37 15.14
CA LEU A 18 -16.83 -12.56 14.50
C LEU A 18 -16.19 -12.73 13.12
N ASP A 19 -15.69 -13.93 12.84
CA ASP A 19 -15.10 -14.32 11.55
C ASP A 19 -15.79 -15.60 11.08
N LEU A 20 -16.58 -15.53 10.02
CA LEU A 20 -17.26 -16.66 9.40
C LEU A 20 -16.88 -16.77 7.92
N SER A 21 -16.22 -17.87 7.56
CA SER A 21 -15.98 -18.27 6.17
C SER A 21 -16.30 -19.76 6.07
N CYS A 22 -17.58 -20.05 5.86
CA CYS A 22 -18.12 -21.42 5.92
C CYS A 22 -19.16 -21.66 4.81
N GLY A 23 -19.01 -20.96 3.68
CA GLY A 23 -19.89 -21.10 2.52
C GLY A 23 -21.29 -20.54 2.75
N LEU A 24 -21.42 -19.44 3.50
CA LEU A 24 -22.72 -18.80 3.76
C LEU A 24 -23.35 -18.31 2.45
N SER A 25 -24.57 -18.77 2.15
CA SER A 25 -25.39 -18.23 1.05
C SER A 25 -26.31 -17.09 1.50
N GLU A 26 -26.55 -16.99 2.80
CA GLU A 26 -27.38 -15.97 3.44
C GLU A 26 -26.74 -15.48 4.74
N PHE A 27 -27.14 -14.29 5.18
CA PHE A 27 -26.71 -13.74 6.45
C PHE A 27 -27.36 -14.51 7.62
N PRO A 28 -26.58 -15.13 8.54
CA PRO A 28 -27.14 -15.81 9.70
C PRO A 28 -27.80 -14.82 10.66
N ALA A 29 -29.09 -14.99 10.93
CA ALA A 29 -29.85 -14.10 11.81
C ALA A 29 -29.30 -14.09 13.25
N GLU A 30 -28.65 -15.17 13.67
CA GLU A 30 -28.02 -15.34 14.98
C GLU A 30 -26.87 -14.33 15.22
N ILE A 31 -26.31 -13.72 14.17
CA ILE A 31 -25.35 -12.62 14.32
C ILE A 31 -25.97 -11.45 15.09
N PHE A 32 -27.28 -11.23 14.95
CA PHE A 32 -27.99 -10.18 15.67
C PHE A 32 -28.08 -10.42 17.18
N GLU A 33 -27.86 -11.64 17.66
CA GLU A 33 -27.75 -11.93 19.10
C GLU A 33 -26.48 -11.33 19.71
N LEU A 34 -25.52 -10.93 18.87
CA LEU A 34 -24.27 -10.27 19.27
C LEU A 34 -24.35 -8.74 19.17
N ALA A 35 -25.53 -8.16 18.93
CA ALA A 35 -25.72 -6.73 18.66
C ALA A 35 -25.11 -5.81 19.74
N ASP A 36 -25.12 -6.26 21.00
CA ASP A 36 -24.63 -5.49 22.14
C ASP A 36 -23.10 -5.50 22.30
N THR A 37 -22.38 -6.38 21.59
CA THR A 37 -20.92 -6.54 21.76
C THR A 37 -20.11 -6.51 20.48
N LEU A 38 -20.71 -6.83 19.33
CA LEU A 38 -19.97 -7.05 18.08
C LEU A 38 -19.44 -5.73 17.50
N GLU A 39 -18.12 -5.62 17.43
CA GLU A 39 -17.41 -4.46 16.86
C GLU A 39 -16.83 -4.76 15.47
N VAL A 40 -16.44 -6.01 15.21
CA VAL A 40 -15.81 -6.44 13.95
C VAL A 40 -16.54 -7.66 13.40
N LEU A 41 -17.08 -7.53 12.19
CA LEU A 41 -17.75 -8.61 11.48
C LEU A 41 -17.01 -8.91 10.17
N ASN A 42 -16.51 -10.13 10.03
CA ASN A 42 -15.88 -10.61 8.82
C ASN A 42 -16.65 -11.81 8.26
N LEU A 43 -17.26 -11.59 7.10
CA LEU A 43 -18.02 -12.53 6.29
C LEU A 43 -17.32 -12.80 4.94
N SER A 44 -16.00 -12.60 4.86
CA SER A 44 -15.25 -12.78 3.62
C SER A 44 -15.18 -14.27 3.22
N GLY A 45 -15.09 -14.54 1.92
CA GLY A 45 -14.99 -15.91 1.39
C GLY A 45 -16.25 -16.73 1.61
N ASN A 46 -17.41 -16.15 1.30
CA ASN A 46 -18.71 -16.83 1.33
C ASN A 46 -19.41 -16.68 -0.03
N SER A 47 -20.72 -16.89 -0.08
CA SER A 47 -21.56 -16.76 -1.29
C SER A 47 -22.71 -15.77 -1.07
N LEU A 48 -22.48 -14.74 -0.25
CA LEU A 48 -23.48 -13.72 0.05
C LEU A 48 -23.69 -12.78 -1.14
N THR A 49 -24.94 -12.55 -1.49
CA THR A 49 -25.34 -11.56 -2.53
C THR A 49 -25.97 -10.31 -1.94
N SER A 50 -26.37 -10.35 -0.67
CA SER A 50 -27.03 -9.26 0.04
C SER A 50 -26.68 -9.29 1.54
N LEU A 51 -26.95 -8.18 2.22
CA LEU A 51 -26.94 -8.05 3.67
C LEU A 51 -28.35 -7.64 4.13
N PRO A 52 -28.76 -7.98 5.35
CA PRO A 52 -30.08 -7.66 5.85
C PRO A 52 -30.29 -6.13 5.96
N ASP A 53 -31.52 -5.67 5.77
CA ASP A 53 -31.87 -4.25 5.82
C ASP A 53 -31.66 -3.62 7.20
N ASP A 54 -31.84 -4.42 8.25
CA ASP A 54 -31.71 -4.01 9.64
C ASP A 54 -30.30 -4.28 10.21
N LEU A 55 -29.27 -4.33 9.36
CA LEU A 55 -27.86 -4.46 9.78
C LEU A 55 -27.45 -3.40 10.82
N CYS A 56 -28.06 -2.22 10.77
CA CYS A 56 -27.85 -1.13 11.72
C CYS A 56 -28.22 -1.47 13.18
N ARG A 57 -28.90 -2.60 13.43
CA ARG A 57 -29.09 -3.18 14.77
C ARG A 57 -27.78 -3.52 15.48
N LEU A 58 -26.70 -3.78 14.72
CA LEU A 58 -25.36 -3.97 15.26
C LEU A 58 -24.76 -2.59 15.62
N THR A 59 -25.26 -1.98 16.70
CA THR A 59 -24.99 -0.58 17.07
C THR A 59 -23.51 -0.31 17.40
N HIS A 60 -22.77 -1.35 17.78
CA HIS A 60 -21.33 -1.29 18.08
C HIS A 60 -20.43 -1.63 16.88
N LEU A 61 -20.99 -1.98 15.72
CA LEU A 61 -20.23 -2.41 14.56
C LEU A 61 -19.37 -1.27 13.99
N ARG A 62 -18.05 -1.48 13.97
CA ARG A 62 -17.03 -0.53 13.49
C ARG A 62 -16.35 -1.00 12.22
N VAL A 63 -16.25 -2.31 12.02
CA VAL A 63 -15.54 -2.92 10.89
C VAL A 63 -16.41 -4.00 10.26
N LEU A 64 -16.62 -3.92 8.95
CA LEU A 64 -17.29 -4.94 8.16
C LEU A 64 -16.41 -5.37 6.98
N PHE A 65 -16.11 -6.66 6.91
CA PHE A 65 -15.48 -7.29 5.76
C PHE A 65 -16.41 -8.31 5.13
N ALA A 66 -16.60 -8.22 3.81
CA ALA A 66 -17.40 -9.13 2.99
C ALA A 66 -16.70 -9.35 1.64
N SER A 67 -15.37 -9.44 1.66
CA SER A 67 -14.55 -9.71 0.47
C SER A 67 -14.82 -11.10 -0.09
N ASP A 68 -14.50 -11.36 -1.36
CA ASP A 68 -14.64 -12.68 -1.98
C ASP A 68 -16.07 -13.23 -1.85
N ASN A 69 -17.04 -12.40 -2.24
CA ASN A 69 -18.46 -12.74 -2.30
C ASN A 69 -19.03 -12.29 -3.66
N PRO A 70 -20.22 -12.76 -4.08
CA PRO A 70 -20.83 -12.37 -5.35
C PRO A 70 -21.68 -11.08 -5.28
N PHE A 71 -21.36 -10.10 -4.43
CA PHE A 71 -22.11 -8.83 -4.39
C PHE A 71 -21.99 -8.06 -5.71
N THR A 72 -23.11 -7.58 -6.26
CA THR A 72 -23.17 -6.76 -7.48
C THR A 72 -23.38 -5.27 -7.21
N HIS A 73 -23.77 -4.91 -5.99
CA HIS A 73 -23.98 -3.55 -5.52
C HIS A 73 -23.44 -3.45 -4.10
N LEU A 74 -22.95 -2.28 -3.69
CA LEU A 74 -22.61 -2.04 -2.28
C LEU A 74 -23.91 -1.94 -1.46
N PRO A 75 -24.16 -2.79 -0.44
CA PRO A 75 -25.46 -2.83 0.24
C PRO A 75 -25.80 -1.55 0.99
N GLU A 76 -26.98 -0.97 0.75
CA GLU A 76 -27.40 0.29 1.38
C GLU A 76 -27.62 0.20 2.90
N SER A 77 -27.85 -1.00 3.43
CA SER A 77 -27.97 -1.22 4.88
C SER A 77 -26.72 -0.81 5.65
N ILE A 78 -25.54 -0.84 5.02
CA ILE A 78 -24.29 -0.48 5.70
C ILE A 78 -24.20 1.02 5.96
N GLY A 79 -24.76 1.87 5.10
CA GLY A 79 -24.74 3.32 5.29
C GLY A 79 -25.63 3.79 6.45
N ARG A 80 -26.56 2.95 6.91
CA ARG A 80 -27.36 3.18 8.13
C ARG A 80 -26.58 2.90 9.42
N CYS A 81 -25.43 2.23 9.35
CA CYS A 81 -24.61 1.87 10.52
C CYS A 81 -23.77 3.08 11.01
N GLN A 82 -24.22 3.74 12.07
CA GLN A 82 -23.68 5.02 12.55
C GLN A 82 -22.23 4.96 13.08
N GLN A 83 -21.79 3.80 13.55
CA GLN A 83 -20.43 3.60 14.08
C GLN A 83 -19.48 2.92 13.08
N LEU A 84 -19.95 2.56 11.89
CA LEU A 84 -19.16 1.83 10.91
C LEU A 84 -18.09 2.75 10.31
N ARG A 85 -16.83 2.35 10.43
CA ARG A 85 -15.65 3.11 10.01
C ARG A 85 -14.88 2.44 8.89
N ILE A 86 -14.82 1.10 8.89
CA ILE A 86 -14.05 0.32 7.91
C ILE A 86 -15.01 -0.61 7.18
N VAL A 87 -15.04 -0.50 5.86
CA VAL A 87 -15.89 -1.29 4.97
C VAL A 87 -15.00 -1.91 3.90
N GLY A 88 -15.00 -3.25 3.79
CA GLY A 88 -14.26 -3.94 2.74
C GLY A 88 -15.06 -4.99 2.00
N PHE A 89 -15.12 -4.83 0.69
CA PHE A 89 -15.76 -5.70 -0.29
C PHE A 89 -14.79 -5.95 -1.46
N LYS A 90 -13.57 -6.40 -1.14
CA LYS A 90 -12.57 -6.74 -2.17
C LYS A 90 -13.03 -7.96 -2.98
N ALA A 91 -12.63 -8.07 -4.25
CA ALA A 91 -12.85 -9.27 -5.07
C ALA A 91 -14.33 -9.69 -5.11
N ASN A 92 -15.18 -8.72 -5.39
CA ASN A 92 -16.62 -8.90 -5.55
C ASN A 92 -16.98 -8.66 -7.03
N ARG A 93 -18.25 -8.37 -7.33
CA ARG A 93 -18.73 -8.03 -8.68
C ARG A 93 -19.46 -6.69 -8.67
N ILE A 94 -19.10 -5.80 -7.74
CA ILE A 94 -19.82 -4.55 -7.51
C ILE A 94 -19.69 -3.65 -8.73
N GLU A 95 -20.83 -3.27 -9.31
CA GLU A 95 -20.93 -2.35 -10.44
C GLU A 95 -21.45 -0.98 -9.98
N GLN A 96 -22.21 -0.93 -8.89
CA GLN A 96 -22.86 0.27 -8.39
C GLN A 96 -22.57 0.51 -6.90
N VAL A 97 -22.23 1.76 -6.59
CA VAL A 97 -22.07 2.27 -5.22
C VAL A 97 -23.05 3.44 -5.05
N SER A 98 -24.14 3.24 -4.31
CA SER A 98 -25.10 4.31 -4.04
C SER A 98 -24.62 5.21 -2.89
N ALA A 99 -25.09 6.46 -2.87
CA ALA A 99 -24.83 7.39 -1.77
C ALA A 99 -25.33 6.87 -0.42
N ALA A 100 -26.43 6.11 -0.42
CA ALA A 100 -27.05 5.52 0.77
C ALA A 100 -26.22 4.38 1.37
N ALA A 101 -25.31 3.77 0.60
CA ALA A 101 -24.41 2.74 1.08
C ALA A 101 -23.14 3.28 1.77
N LEU A 102 -22.98 4.60 1.90
CA LEU A 102 -21.81 5.22 2.49
C LEU A 102 -22.06 5.62 3.96
N PRO A 103 -21.43 4.96 4.94
CA PRO A 103 -21.58 5.30 6.35
C PRO A 103 -21.12 6.74 6.66
N PRO A 104 -21.75 7.43 7.63
CA PRO A 104 -21.40 8.81 7.96
C PRO A 104 -19.98 8.97 8.53
N ARG A 105 -19.45 7.95 9.22
CA ARG A 105 -18.11 7.91 9.82
C ARG A 105 -17.12 7.06 9.03
N LEU A 106 -17.36 6.88 7.73
CA LEU A 106 -16.50 6.08 6.86
C LEU A 106 -15.08 6.66 6.86
N ARG A 107 -14.14 5.83 7.31
CA ARG A 107 -12.71 6.13 7.44
C ARG A 107 -11.89 5.37 6.41
N TRP A 108 -12.25 4.12 6.14
CA TRP A 108 -11.57 3.25 5.19
C TRP A 108 -12.57 2.48 4.35
N LEU A 109 -12.49 2.66 3.03
CA LEU A 109 -13.29 1.94 2.05
C LEU A 109 -12.40 1.08 1.15
N ILE A 110 -12.65 -0.23 1.10
CA ILE A 110 -11.96 -1.19 0.25
C ILE A 110 -12.94 -1.78 -0.75
N LEU A 111 -12.78 -1.40 -2.02
CA LEU A 111 -13.55 -1.90 -3.16
C LEU A 111 -12.62 -2.41 -4.28
N THR A 112 -11.39 -2.80 -3.92
CA THR A 112 -10.42 -3.40 -4.84
C THR A 112 -11.01 -4.61 -5.57
N ASP A 113 -10.68 -4.78 -6.84
CA ASP A 113 -11.09 -5.91 -7.69
C ASP A 113 -12.63 -6.04 -7.75
N ASN A 114 -13.25 -5.06 -8.39
CA ASN A 114 -14.69 -4.98 -8.63
C ASN A 114 -14.91 -4.51 -10.08
N ARG A 115 -16.10 -3.97 -10.39
CA ARG A 115 -16.51 -3.57 -11.75
C ARG A 115 -17.05 -2.15 -11.78
N ILE A 116 -16.66 -1.32 -10.82
CA ILE A 116 -17.22 0.01 -10.59
C ILE A 116 -16.77 0.94 -11.72
N GLU A 117 -17.73 1.59 -12.38
CA GLU A 117 -17.45 2.60 -13.42
C GLU A 117 -17.48 4.03 -12.88
N TYR A 118 -18.28 4.29 -11.84
CA TYR A 118 -18.48 5.60 -11.25
C TYR A 118 -18.68 5.50 -9.73
N LEU A 119 -18.22 6.52 -9.00
CA LEU A 119 -18.46 6.69 -7.57
C LEU A 119 -19.42 7.86 -7.35
N PRO A 120 -20.27 7.83 -6.31
CA PRO A 120 -21.19 8.92 -6.01
C PRO A 120 -20.45 10.13 -5.42
N ASP A 121 -20.95 11.34 -5.71
CA ASP A 121 -20.38 12.59 -5.20
C ASP A 121 -20.39 12.67 -3.67
N GLU A 122 -21.31 11.98 -3.00
CA GLU A 122 -21.39 11.91 -1.54
C GLU A 122 -20.20 11.20 -0.88
N LEU A 123 -19.34 10.53 -1.65
CA LEU A 123 -18.07 10.01 -1.14
C LEU A 123 -17.13 11.14 -0.71
N GLY A 124 -17.13 12.26 -1.45
CA GLY A 124 -16.39 13.47 -1.10
C GLY A 124 -16.82 14.12 0.22
N ARG A 125 -18.05 13.82 0.67
CA ARG A 125 -18.65 14.37 1.90
C ARG A 125 -18.41 13.52 3.14
N ARG A 126 -17.43 12.60 3.12
CA ARG A 126 -17.08 11.74 4.26
C ARG A 126 -15.90 12.35 5.03
N PRO A 127 -16.15 13.05 6.15
CA PRO A 127 -15.15 13.90 6.80
C PRO A 127 -13.99 13.10 7.43
N ASP A 128 -14.20 11.80 7.66
CA ASP A 128 -13.22 10.92 8.29
C ASP A 128 -12.46 10.05 7.28
N LEU A 129 -12.72 10.16 5.97
CA LEU A 129 -12.13 9.28 4.97
C LEU A 129 -10.61 9.49 4.90
N GLN A 130 -9.87 8.42 5.17
CA GLN A 130 -8.40 8.38 5.22
C GLN A 130 -7.80 7.39 4.23
N LYS A 131 -8.49 6.29 3.93
CA LYS A 131 -8.03 5.24 3.02
C LYS A 131 -9.10 4.85 2.02
N LEU A 132 -8.75 4.89 0.74
CA LEU A 132 -9.63 4.53 -0.35
C LEU A 132 -8.94 3.57 -1.31
N MET A 133 -9.38 2.31 -1.34
CA MET A 133 -8.83 1.26 -2.18
C MET A 133 -9.80 0.93 -3.31
N LEU A 134 -9.45 1.29 -4.53
CA LEU A 134 -10.27 1.19 -5.74
C LEU A 134 -9.54 0.49 -6.89
N ALA A 135 -8.37 -0.09 -6.64
CA ALA A 135 -7.60 -0.74 -7.70
C ALA A 135 -8.36 -1.91 -8.35
N GLY A 136 -8.15 -2.16 -9.63
CA GLY A 136 -8.84 -3.24 -10.35
C GLY A 136 -10.34 -2.97 -10.53
N ASN A 137 -10.70 -1.77 -10.96
CA ASN A 137 -12.07 -1.39 -11.30
C ASN A 137 -12.14 -0.90 -12.75
N ARG A 138 -13.20 -0.18 -13.11
CA ARG A 138 -13.43 0.36 -14.46
C ARG A 138 -13.61 1.87 -14.45
N LEU A 139 -13.09 2.54 -13.41
CA LEU A 139 -13.25 3.98 -13.19
C LEU A 139 -12.63 4.76 -14.35
N ARG A 140 -13.40 5.68 -14.92
CA ARG A 140 -12.93 6.61 -15.97
C ARG A 140 -12.57 7.98 -15.42
N SER A 141 -13.11 8.31 -14.25
CA SER A 141 -12.83 9.54 -13.52
C SER A 141 -13.08 9.31 -12.02
N LEU A 142 -12.56 10.23 -11.20
CA LEU A 142 -12.90 10.35 -9.80
C LEU A 142 -13.89 11.51 -9.62
N PRO A 143 -14.88 11.41 -8.71
CA PRO A 143 -15.81 12.52 -8.47
C PRO A 143 -15.06 13.73 -7.93
N SER A 144 -15.39 14.92 -8.43
CA SER A 144 -14.68 16.16 -8.10
C SER A 144 -14.81 16.55 -6.62
N THR A 145 -15.86 16.08 -5.96
CA THR A 145 -16.10 16.27 -4.52
C THR A 145 -15.06 15.59 -3.63
N LEU A 146 -14.27 14.63 -4.14
CA LEU A 146 -13.14 14.08 -3.39
C LEU A 146 -12.06 15.13 -3.06
N ALA A 147 -12.07 16.28 -3.74
CA ALA A 147 -11.27 17.44 -3.35
C ALA A 147 -11.52 17.87 -1.89
N ASP A 148 -12.74 17.64 -1.36
CA ASP A 148 -13.12 18.01 0.01
C ASP A 148 -12.64 16.99 1.07
N CYS A 149 -12.09 15.84 0.66
CA CYS A 149 -11.57 14.81 1.56
C CYS A 149 -10.17 15.17 2.08
N HIS A 150 -10.07 16.23 2.88
CA HIS A 150 -8.80 16.76 3.39
C HIS A 150 -8.03 15.82 4.32
N ARG A 151 -8.63 14.69 4.74
CA ARG A 151 -7.99 13.65 5.55
C ARG A 151 -7.55 12.43 4.73
N LEU A 152 -7.82 12.39 3.42
CA LEU A 152 -7.45 11.26 2.58
C LEU A 152 -5.92 11.15 2.47
N GLU A 153 -5.36 10.08 3.02
CA GLU A 153 -3.92 9.87 3.06
C GLU A 153 -3.42 8.86 2.04
N LEU A 154 -4.24 7.84 1.76
CA LEU A 154 -3.91 6.75 0.86
C LEU A 154 -5.04 6.53 -0.15
N LEU A 155 -4.68 6.56 -1.44
CA LEU A 155 -5.56 6.26 -2.55
C LEU A 155 -4.91 5.21 -3.49
N ARG A 156 -5.56 4.05 -3.67
CA ARG A 156 -5.17 3.08 -4.70
C ARG A 156 -6.20 3.08 -5.82
N ILE A 157 -5.81 3.50 -7.00
CA ILE A 157 -6.64 3.59 -8.21
C ILE A 157 -5.97 2.89 -9.39
N ALA A 158 -4.96 2.05 -9.14
CA ALA A 158 -4.29 1.26 -10.16
C ALA A 158 -5.27 0.33 -10.91
N ALA A 159 -4.92 -0.08 -12.13
CA ALA A 159 -5.74 -0.96 -12.98
C ALA A 159 -7.19 -0.48 -13.11
N ASN A 160 -7.35 0.76 -13.60
CA ASN A 160 -8.63 1.38 -13.94
C ASN A 160 -8.59 1.88 -15.39
N ARG A 161 -9.46 2.83 -15.77
CA ARG A 161 -9.55 3.43 -17.11
C ARG A 161 -9.33 4.93 -17.07
N LEU A 162 -8.55 5.42 -16.11
CA LEU A 162 -8.26 6.84 -15.95
C LEU A 162 -7.29 7.30 -17.05
N THR A 163 -7.62 8.38 -17.73
CA THR A 163 -6.77 9.00 -18.77
C THR A 163 -5.96 10.19 -18.25
N GLU A 164 -6.26 10.67 -17.05
CA GLU A 164 -5.55 11.75 -16.38
C GLU A 164 -5.72 11.66 -14.86
N LEU A 165 -4.82 12.33 -14.12
CA LEU A 165 -4.99 12.60 -12.70
C LEU A 165 -5.59 14.00 -12.54
N PRO A 166 -6.69 14.16 -11.79
CA PRO A 166 -7.30 15.47 -11.65
C PRO A 166 -6.42 16.39 -10.79
N ALA A 167 -6.38 17.69 -11.12
CA ALA A 167 -5.49 18.65 -10.45
C ALA A 167 -5.71 18.71 -8.92
N TRP A 168 -6.97 18.60 -8.46
CA TRP A 168 -7.29 18.60 -7.03
C TRP A 168 -6.66 17.43 -6.27
N LEU A 169 -6.42 16.29 -6.92
CA LEU A 169 -5.82 15.11 -6.29
C LEU A 169 -4.35 15.39 -5.95
N LEU A 170 -3.65 16.08 -6.86
CA LEU A 170 -2.25 16.47 -6.72
C LEU A 170 -2.05 17.60 -5.68
N SER A 171 -3.14 18.26 -5.27
CA SER A 171 -3.15 19.30 -4.24
C SER A 171 -3.79 18.86 -2.92
N LEU A 172 -4.14 17.58 -2.75
CA LEU A 172 -4.76 17.12 -1.50
C LEU A 172 -3.79 17.28 -0.31
N PRO A 173 -4.23 17.92 0.79
CA PRO A 173 -3.31 18.33 1.86
C PRO A 173 -2.78 17.15 2.68
N ALA A 174 -3.52 16.04 2.74
CA ALA A 174 -3.12 14.87 3.51
C ALA A 174 -2.67 13.69 2.66
N LEU A 175 -2.68 13.76 1.32
CA LEU A 175 -2.31 12.63 0.48
C LEU A 175 -0.80 12.37 0.57
N ALA A 176 -0.41 11.13 0.85
CA ALA A 176 0.98 10.67 0.91
C ALA A 176 1.23 9.43 0.05
N TRP A 177 0.23 8.56 -0.11
CA TRP A 177 0.38 7.29 -0.82
C TRP A 177 -0.64 7.19 -1.94
N LEU A 178 -0.15 7.21 -3.17
CA LEU A 178 -0.98 7.18 -4.38
C LEU A 178 -0.43 6.12 -5.33
N ALA A 179 -1.23 5.09 -5.63
CA ALA A 179 -0.92 4.12 -6.68
C ALA A 179 -1.94 4.26 -7.81
N TYR A 180 -1.45 4.41 -9.04
CA TYR A 180 -2.29 4.67 -10.22
C TYR A 180 -1.80 3.96 -11.47
N ALA A 181 -0.85 3.02 -11.33
CA ALA A 181 -0.36 2.15 -12.39
C ALA A 181 -1.47 1.44 -13.18
N ASP A 182 -1.14 0.94 -14.37
CA ASP A 182 -2.07 0.21 -15.23
C ASP A 182 -3.35 1.00 -15.59
N ASN A 183 -3.24 2.33 -15.63
CA ASN A 183 -4.24 3.21 -16.20
C ASN A 183 -3.75 3.74 -17.55
N PRO A 184 -4.65 4.04 -18.52
CA PRO A 184 -4.29 4.69 -19.78
C PRO A 184 -3.48 5.99 -19.67
N LEU A 185 -3.55 6.67 -18.52
CA LEU A 185 -2.78 7.89 -18.24
C LEU A 185 -1.27 7.63 -18.09
N CYS A 186 -0.87 6.41 -17.76
CA CYS A 186 0.54 6.02 -17.72
C CYS A 186 0.98 5.72 -19.15
N ALA A 187 2.01 6.42 -19.63
CA ALA A 187 2.63 6.06 -20.90
C ALA A 187 3.18 4.62 -20.83
N GLU A 188 3.14 3.89 -21.94
CA GLU A 188 3.87 2.63 -22.04
C GLU A 188 5.35 2.91 -21.85
N HIS A 189 5.89 2.55 -20.68
CA HIS A 189 7.30 2.71 -20.41
C HIS A 189 8.07 1.57 -21.08
N LEU A 190 8.76 1.86 -22.17
CA LEU A 190 9.73 0.95 -22.78
C LEU A 190 10.96 0.93 -21.87
N ALA A 191 10.95 0.08 -20.85
CA ALA A 191 12.14 -0.14 -20.03
C ALA A 191 13.32 -0.54 -20.94
N GLU A 192 14.51 -0.03 -20.64
CA GLU A 192 15.70 -0.47 -21.36
C GLU A 192 15.86 -1.99 -21.24
N PRO A 193 16.27 -2.69 -22.32
CA PRO A 193 16.41 -4.13 -22.27
C PRO A 193 17.44 -4.54 -21.21
N ILE A 194 16.98 -5.22 -20.16
CA ILE A 194 17.87 -5.80 -19.15
C ILE A 194 18.41 -7.15 -19.65
N ARG A 195 19.54 -7.59 -19.08
CA ARG A 195 20.20 -8.85 -19.43
C ARG A 195 19.20 -10.03 -19.39
N PRO A 196 19.00 -10.77 -20.50
CA PRO A 196 18.20 -11.99 -20.46
C PRO A 196 19.00 -13.10 -19.76
N ILE A 197 18.34 -13.80 -18.83
CA ILE A 197 18.89 -14.94 -18.10
C ILE A 197 18.01 -16.15 -18.41
N ALA A 198 18.57 -17.15 -19.09
CA ALA A 198 17.82 -18.34 -19.46
C ALA A 198 17.47 -19.15 -18.21
N TRP A 199 16.23 -19.64 -18.10
CA TRP A 199 15.78 -20.45 -16.96
C TRP A 199 16.69 -21.65 -16.68
N GLN A 200 17.28 -22.24 -17.72
CA GLN A 200 18.20 -23.39 -17.61
C GLN A 200 19.51 -23.05 -16.87
N GLN A 201 19.87 -21.77 -16.76
CA GLN A 201 21.01 -21.29 -15.99
C GLN A 201 20.73 -21.18 -14.48
N LEU A 202 19.46 -21.34 -14.07
CA LEU A 202 19.02 -21.17 -12.69
C LEU A 202 18.73 -22.53 -12.04
N ARG A 203 19.39 -22.79 -10.91
CA ARG A 203 19.02 -23.90 -10.02
C ARG A 203 18.25 -23.33 -8.83
N ILE A 204 16.93 -23.47 -8.87
CA ILE A 204 16.02 -22.98 -7.83
C ILE A 204 16.23 -23.75 -6.54
N GLY A 205 16.33 -23.01 -5.44
CA GLY A 205 16.49 -23.50 -4.07
C GLY A 205 15.26 -23.22 -3.22
N GLN A 206 15.50 -22.88 -1.96
CA GLN A 206 14.45 -22.66 -0.98
C GLN A 206 13.61 -21.41 -1.27
N ARG A 207 12.38 -21.42 -0.78
CA ARG A 207 11.50 -20.26 -0.81
C ARG A 207 11.94 -19.26 0.25
N LEU A 208 12.15 -18.00 -0.15
CA LEU A 208 12.49 -16.90 0.75
C LEU A 208 11.23 -16.15 1.21
N GLY A 209 10.23 -16.03 0.33
CA GLY A 209 8.98 -15.36 0.66
C GLY A 209 7.89 -15.51 -0.40
N GLU A 210 6.69 -15.07 -0.06
CA GLU A 210 5.54 -14.97 -0.96
C GLU A 210 4.80 -13.66 -0.70
N GLY A 211 4.71 -12.83 -1.74
CA GLY A 211 3.91 -11.62 -1.73
C GLY A 211 2.64 -11.75 -2.56
N ALA A 212 1.87 -10.67 -2.61
CA ALA A 212 0.68 -10.55 -3.45
C ALA A 212 1.03 -10.71 -4.94
N SER A 213 2.16 -10.16 -5.38
CA SER A 213 2.58 -10.16 -6.79
C SER A 213 3.41 -11.35 -7.23
N GLY A 214 3.94 -12.16 -6.31
CA GLY A 214 4.90 -13.19 -6.70
C GLY A 214 5.47 -14.05 -5.58
N VAL A 215 6.30 -14.99 -5.98
CA VAL A 215 7.09 -15.84 -5.08
C VAL A 215 8.56 -15.48 -5.22
N ILE A 216 9.24 -15.31 -4.09
CA ILE A 216 10.68 -15.06 -4.04
C ILE A 216 11.37 -16.34 -3.58
N GLN A 217 12.33 -16.80 -4.36
CA GLN A 217 13.10 -18.02 -4.10
C GLN A 217 14.59 -17.72 -4.19
N GLN A 218 15.38 -18.40 -3.37
CA GLN A 218 16.81 -18.45 -3.55
C GLN A 218 17.11 -19.30 -4.79
N ALA A 219 18.13 -18.93 -5.56
CA ALA A 219 18.63 -19.75 -6.65
C ALA A 219 20.15 -19.65 -6.76
N VAL A 220 20.76 -20.63 -7.43
CA VAL A 220 22.14 -20.52 -7.92
C VAL A 220 22.07 -20.22 -9.40
N TRP A 221 22.65 -19.10 -9.82
CA TRP A 221 22.79 -18.71 -11.21
C TRP A 221 24.17 -19.08 -11.72
N ARG A 222 24.22 -19.85 -12.81
CA ARG A 222 25.43 -20.29 -13.50
C ARG A 222 25.65 -19.47 -14.75
N ASN A 223 26.73 -18.70 -14.79
CA ASN A 223 27.13 -17.93 -15.96
C ASN A 223 28.52 -18.34 -16.42
N GLU A 224 28.59 -19.19 -17.45
CA GLU A 224 29.79 -19.73 -18.15
C GLU A 224 30.95 -20.22 -17.25
N ASP A 225 31.54 -19.37 -16.42
CA ASP A 225 32.65 -19.66 -15.49
C ASP A 225 32.38 -19.28 -14.01
N ASP A 226 31.21 -18.73 -13.67
CA ASP A 226 30.89 -18.29 -12.30
C ASP A 226 29.54 -18.83 -11.78
N GLU A 227 29.49 -19.16 -10.49
CA GLU A 227 28.27 -19.53 -9.76
C GLU A 227 27.98 -18.49 -8.68
N ARG A 228 26.90 -17.72 -8.86
CA ARG A 228 26.45 -16.75 -7.87
C ARG A 228 25.13 -17.19 -7.23
N THR A 229 25.02 -17.03 -5.92
CA THR A 229 23.73 -17.16 -5.23
C THR A 229 22.93 -15.87 -5.42
N VAL A 230 21.68 -16.02 -5.86
CA VAL A 230 20.79 -14.92 -6.24
C VAL A 230 19.39 -15.11 -5.67
N ALA A 231 18.59 -14.07 -5.67
CA ALA A 231 17.15 -14.14 -5.47
C ALA A 231 16.43 -14.18 -6.83
N VAL A 232 15.41 -15.01 -6.95
CA VAL A 232 14.54 -15.11 -8.11
C VAL A 232 13.13 -14.74 -7.68
N LYS A 233 12.58 -13.68 -8.28
CA LYS A 233 11.19 -13.28 -8.09
C LYS A 233 10.38 -13.71 -9.30
N LEU A 234 9.48 -14.66 -9.11
CA LEU A 234 8.52 -15.10 -10.12
C LEU A 234 7.19 -14.40 -9.89
N TYR A 235 6.71 -13.69 -10.90
CA TYR A 235 5.48 -12.92 -10.83
C TYR A 235 4.25 -13.80 -11.13
N LYS A 236 3.18 -13.59 -10.37
CA LYS A 236 1.87 -14.20 -10.58
C LYS A 236 1.11 -13.44 -11.68
N GLY A 237 0.11 -14.07 -12.30
CA GLY A 237 -0.64 -13.47 -13.41
C GLY A 237 -1.81 -12.56 -13.02
N SER A 238 -2.17 -12.47 -11.73
CA SER A 238 -3.32 -11.71 -11.25
C SER A 238 -2.94 -10.29 -10.81
N VAL A 239 -3.78 -9.30 -11.13
CA VAL A 239 -3.69 -7.91 -10.62
C VAL A 239 -3.78 -7.91 -9.09
N THR A 240 -2.95 -7.11 -8.42
CA THR A 240 -2.96 -6.93 -6.96
C THR A 240 -3.77 -5.70 -6.55
N SER A 241 -3.79 -5.36 -5.26
CA SER A 241 -4.38 -4.10 -4.76
C SER A 241 -3.65 -2.85 -5.22
N ASP A 242 -2.46 -3.00 -5.78
CA ASP A 242 -1.49 -1.91 -5.95
C ASP A 242 -1.05 -1.74 -7.40
N GLY A 243 -1.27 -2.77 -8.23
CA GLY A 243 -1.01 -2.75 -9.66
C GLY A 243 -0.90 -4.17 -10.23
N SER A 244 -0.52 -4.26 -11.50
CA SER A 244 -0.19 -5.51 -12.14
C SER A 244 1.24 -5.93 -11.78
N PRO A 245 1.50 -7.23 -11.60
CA PRO A 245 2.86 -7.75 -11.42
C PRO A 245 3.83 -7.37 -12.55
N LEU A 246 3.31 -7.11 -13.76
CA LEU A 246 4.11 -6.65 -14.90
C LEU A 246 4.56 -5.19 -14.74
N ASN A 247 3.68 -4.31 -14.27
CA ASN A 247 4.04 -2.94 -13.98
C ASN A 247 5.08 -2.86 -12.86
N GLU A 248 4.92 -3.67 -11.80
CA GLU A 248 5.95 -3.78 -10.75
C GLU A 248 7.30 -4.20 -11.33
N MET A 249 7.33 -5.25 -12.17
CA MET A 249 8.55 -5.68 -12.84
C MET A 249 9.18 -4.56 -13.69
N ALA A 250 8.36 -3.85 -14.46
CA ALA A 250 8.82 -2.73 -15.29
C ALA A 250 9.40 -1.59 -14.43
N ALA A 251 8.76 -1.25 -13.32
CA ALA A 251 9.23 -0.24 -12.38
C ALA A 251 10.56 -0.65 -11.71
N CYS A 252 10.70 -1.93 -11.30
CA CYS A 252 11.97 -2.44 -10.77
C CYS A 252 13.12 -2.33 -11.79
N ILE A 253 12.87 -2.60 -13.07
CA ILE A 253 13.89 -2.48 -14.12
C ILE A 253 14.21 -1.00 -14.38
N ALA A 254 13.18 -0.17 -14.57
CA ALA A 254 13.32 1.26 -14.89
C ALA A 254 13.92 2.08 -13.74
N ALA A 255 13.78 1.62 -12.50
CA ALA A 255 14.47 2.20 -11.35
C ALA A 255 15.99 2.12 -11.48
N GLY A 256 16.54 1.22 -12.29
CA GLY A 256 17.97 1.12 -12.54
C GLY A 256 18.78 0.76 -11.29
N ARG A 257 20.04 1.20 -11.25
CA ARG A 257 20.98 0.90 -10.16
C ARG A 257 21.06 2.06 -9.18
N HIS A 258 20.94 1.74 -7.90
CA HIS A 258 21.15 2.68 -6.79
C HIS A 258 21.60 1.91 -5.56
N GLN A 259 22.43 2.50 -4.69
CA GLN A 259 23.00 1.82 -3.52
C GLN A 259 21.94 1.33 -2.51
N HIS A 260 20.80 2.02 -2.47
CA HIS A 260 19.66 1.71 -1.59
C HIS A 260 18.52 0.99 -2.34
N LEU A 261 18.81 0.35 -3.48
CA LEU A 261 17.89 -0.53 -4.20
C LEU A 261 18.47 -1.94 -4.28
N ILE A 262 17.58 -2.93 -4.27
CA ILE A 262 17.97 -4.32 -4.55
C ILE A 262 18.34 -4.41 -6.03
N GLU A 263 19.59 -4.78 -6.35
CA GLU A 263 20.04 -4.84 -7.74
C GLU A 263 19.23 -5.87 -8.55
N VAL A 264 18.65 -5.42 -9.67
CA VAL A 264 18.10 -6.31 -10.68
C VAL A 264 19.23 -6.74 -11.62
N ILE A 265 19.56 -8.03 -11.59
CA ILE A 265 20.66 -8.62 -12.36
C ILE A 265 20.22 -8.90 -13.80
N GLY A 266 18.98 -9.36 -13.99
CA GLY A 266 18.45 -9.70 -15.29
C GLY A 266 17.02 -10.22 -15.27
N GLN A 267 16.44 -10.38 -16.46
CA GLN A 267 15.09 -10.89 -16.66
C GLN A 267 15.13 -12.35 -17.09
N ILE A 268 14.25 -13.17 -16.50
CA ILE A 268 14.17 -14.59 -16.80
C ILE A 268 13.53 -14.82 -18.18
N THR A 269 14.15 -15.68 -18.98
CA THR A 269 13.61 -16.13 -20.29
C THR A 269 13.47 -17.65 -20.33
N GLY A 270 12.50 -18.15 -21.11
CA GLY A 270 12.31 -19.59 -21.31
C GLY A 270 11.80 -20.36 -20.08
N HIS A 271 11.07 -19.70 -19.17
CA HIS A 271 10.43 -20.40 -18.05
C HIS A 271 9.41 -21.45 -18.57
N PRO A 272 9.40 -22.70 -18.06
CA PRO A 272 8.54 -23.78 -18.58
C PRO A 272 7.04 -23.46 -18.59
N ALA A 273 6.58 -22.69 -17.59
CA ALA A 273 5.20 -22.23 -17.47
C ALA A 273 4.96 -20.82 -18.04
N GLN A 274 5.89 -20.27 -18.84
CA GLN A 274 5.84 -18.91 -19.41
C GLN A 274 5.61 -17.80 -18.35
N GLN A 275 6.14 -17.99 -17.14
CA GLN A 275 6.06 -16.98 -16.08
C GLN A 275 7.13 -15.92 -16.29
N ASN A 276 6.76 -14.67 -16.00
CA ASN A 276 7.70 -13.57 -15.94
C ASN A 276 8.44 -13.61 -14.60
N GLY A 277 9.71 -13.21 -14.62
CA GLY A 277 10.49 -13.14 -13.40
C GLY A 277 11.78 -12.36 -13.55
N LEU A 278 12.28 -11.91 -12.40
CA LEU A 278 13.55 -11.21 -12.27
C LEU A 278 14.54 -12.06 -11.48
N VAL A 279 15.80 -11.98 -11.89
CA VAL A 279 16.95 -12.39 -11.08
C VAL A 279 17.49 -11.14 -10.41
N MET A 280 17.62 -11.18 -9.10
CA MET A 280 17.97 -10.06 -8.25
C MET A 280 19.12 -10.46 -7.33
N GLU A 281 19.83 -9.48 -6.79
CA GLU A 281 20.78 -9.72 -5.72
C GLU A 281 20.11 -10.40 -4.52
N LEU A 282 20.79 -11.39 -3.94
CA LEU A 282 20.34 -11.98 -2.69
C LEU A 282 20.68 -11.02 -1.55
N ILE A 283 19.65 -10.54 -0.88
CA ILE A 283 19.75 -9.63 0.26
C ILE A 283 20.46 -10.34 1.42
N ALA A 284 21.37 -9.62 2.09
CA ALA A 284 22.08 -10.15 3.24
C ALA A 284 21.10 -10.49 4.39
N PRO A 285 21.36 -11.57 5.15
CA PRO A 285 20.40 -12.12 6.12
C PRO A 285 20.16 -11.23 7.35
N ASP A 286 20.97 -10.18 7.54
CA ASP A 286 20.87 -9.21 8.62
C ASP A 286 19.98 -8.01 8.28
N PHE A 287 19.50 -7.89 7.03
CA PHE A 287 18.43 -6.96 6.69
C PHE A 287 17.09 -7.45 7.25
N THR A 288 16.36 -6.54 7.90
CA THR A 288 15.01 -6.79 8.44
C THR A 288 14.07 -5.64 8.06
N ASN A 289 12.75 -5.86 8.11
CA ASN A 289 11.80 -4.77 7.90
C ASN A 289 11.92 -3.74 9.02
N LEU A 290 11.98 -2.46 8.67
CA LEU A 290 12.08 -1.35 9.62
C LEU A 290 10.82 -1.24 10.51
N ALA A 291 9.65 -1.59 9.95
CA ALA A 291 8.40 -1.65 10.69
C ALA A 291 7.46 -2.76 10.18
N GLY A 292 6.41 -3.04 10.93
CA GLY A 292 5.25 -3.80 10.46
C GLY A 292 4.24 -2.90 9.74
N ALA A 293 3.43 -3.50 8.86
CA ALA A 293 2.42 -2.78 8.10
C ALA A 293 1.33 -2.13 8.98
N PRO A 294 0.57 -1.14 8.47
CA PRO A 294 -0.47 -0.47 9.24
C PRO A 294 -1.57 -1.42 9.73
N SER A 295 -2.16 -1.10 10.88
CA SER A 295 -3.25 -1.87 11.49
C SER A 295 -4.62 -1.22 11.27
N LEU A 296 -5.70 -1.91 11.63
CA LEU A 296 -7.05 -1.32 11.63
C LEU A 296 -7.15 -0.09 12.56
N GLU A 297 -6.33 -0.06 13.61
CA GLU A 297 -6.30 1.02 14.59
C GLU A 297 -5.55 2.25 14.07
N SER A 298 -4.28 2.05 13.67
CA SER A 298 -3.45 3.11 13.11
C SER A 298 -4.01 3.63 11.79
N CYS A 299 -4.75 2.78 11.08
CA CYS A 299 -5.24 2.95 9.72
C CYS A 299 -4.09 3.07 8.72
N SER A 300 -3.27 4.11 8.79
CA SER A 300 -2.24 4.52 7.82
C SER A 300 -0.85 4.75 8.42
N ARG A 301 -0.60 4.36 9.68
CA ARG A 301 0.74 4.43 10.27
C ARG A 301 1.29 3.05 10.51
N ASP A 302 2.59 2.88 10.27
CA ASP A 302 3.26 1.60 10.48
C ASP A 302 3.37 1.25 11.96
N VAL A 303 3.54 -0.04 12.24
CA VAL A 303 3.62 -0.59 13.59
C VAL A 303 5.06 -1.01 13.86
N TYR A 304 5.75 -0.26 14.70
CA TYR A 304 7.11 -0.58 15.12
C TYR A 304 7.10 -1.48 16.35
N ALA A 305 8.18 -2.24 16.55
CA ALA A 305 8.40 -2.94 17.81
C ALA A 305 8.44 -1.93 18.98
N SER A 306 7.89 -2.31 20.12
CA SER A 306 7.76 -1.40 21.28
C SER A 306 9.09 -0.89 21.83
N ASP A 307 10.13 -1.70 21.65
CA ASP A 307 11.52 -1.45 22.03
C ASP A 307 12.39 -0.89 20.89
N ALA A 308 11.81 -0.62 19.70
CA ALA A 308 12.54 -0.01 18.60
C ALA A 308 13.09 1.36 19.01
N ARG A 309 14.42 1.49 18.97
CA ARG A 309 15.17 2.71 19.27
C ARG A 309 16.35 2.86 18.33
N PHE A 310 16.61 4.09 17.92
CA PHE A 310 17.68 4.43 16.99
C PHE A 310 18.58 5.48 17.61
N SER A 311 19.89 5.33 17.47
CA SER A 311 20.80 6.45 17.72
C SER A 311 20.65 7.49 16.60
N LEU A 312 21.00 8.74 16.89
CA LEU A 312 20.95 9.80 15.88
C LEU A 312 21.75 9.45 14.60
N PRO A 313 22.99 8.91 14.68
CA PRO A 313 23.71 8.52 13.47
C PRO A 313 22.99 7.47 12.62
N VAL A 314 22.33 6.49 13.26
CA VAL A 314 21.54 5.46 12.55
C VAL A 314 20.31 6.09 11.89
N LEU A 315 19.59 6.97 12.60
CA LEU A 315 18.45 7.70 12.04
C LEU A 315 18.87 8.53 10.83
N LEU A 316 19.99 9.27 10.91
CA LEU A 316 20.49 10.10 9.82
C LEU A 316 20.86 9.26 8.60
N ARG A 317 21.52 8.10 8.79
CA ARG A 317 21.82 7.18 7.68
C ARG A 317 20.57 6.65 7.01
N LEU A 318 19.57 6.22 7.80
CA LEU A 318 18.28 5.76 7.29
C LEU A 318 17.57 6.86 6.50
N ALA A 319 17.36 8.03 7.12
CA ALA A 319 16.66 9.15 6.49
C ALA A 319 17.36 9.61 5.20
N THR A 320 18.69 9.71 5.21
CA THR A 320 19.48 10.11 4.04
C THR A 320 19.35 9.08 2.92
N GLY A 321 19.46 7.78 3.24
CA GLY A 321 19.37 6.72 2.25
C GLY A 321 17.98 6.62 1.60
N ILE A 322 16.92 6.74 2.41
CA ILE A 322 15.53 6.75 1.94
C ILE A 322 15.26 7.97 1.06
N ALA A 323 15.71 9.16 1.46
CA ALA A 323 15.56 10.36 0.65
C ALA A 323 16.31 10.26 -0.69
N ALA A 324 17.55 9.74 -0.67
CA ALA A 324 18.38 9.55 -1.85
C ALA A 324 17.71 8.62 -2.87
N VAL A 325 17.23 7.45 -2.44
CA VAL A 325 16.61 6.48 -3.35
C VAL A 325 15.27 6.99 -3.89
N THR A 326 14.48 7.69 -3.07
CA THR A 326 13.21 8.25 -3.53
C THR A 326 13.44 9.37 -4.55
N ALA A 327 14.44 10.24 -4.32
CA ALA A 327 14.86 11.24 -5.31
C ALA A 327 15.34 10.59 -6.63
N HIS A 328 16.08 9.48 -6.54
CA HIS A 328 16.51 8.70 -7.69
C HIS A 328 15.33 8.12 -8.47
N LEU A 329 14.29 7.59 -7.81
CA LEU A 329 13.08 7.10 -8.49
C LEU A 329 12.37 8.23 -9.25
N HIS A 330 12.19 9.40 -8.64
CA HIS A 330 11.57 10.53 -9.32
C HIS A 330 12.39 11.05 -10.51
N ALA A 331 13.72 11.04 -10.40
CA ALA A 331 14.62 11.37 -11.51
C ALA A 331 14.47 10.40 -12.70
N ASN A 332 14.10 9.14 -12.43
CA ASN A 332 13.76 8.13 -13.44
C ASN A 332 12.27 8.15 -13.85
N GLY A 333 11.50 9.14 -13.40
CA GLY A 333 10.09 9.27 -13.78
C GLY A 333 9.17 8.28 -13.07
N ILE A 334 9.55 7.80 -11.89
CA ILE A 334 8.82 6.79 -11.11
C ILE A 334 8.39 7.41 -9.77
N THR A 335 7.13 7.20 -9.41
CA THR A 335 6.60 7.38 -8.06
C THR A 335 6.54 6.01 -7.39
N HIS A 336 7.06 5.85 -6.17
CA HIS A 336 7.00 4.57 -5.45
C HIS A 336 5.57 4.23 -5.02
N GLY A 337 4.81 5.22 -4.53
CA GLY A 337 3.38 5.11 -4.21
C GLY A 337 3.07 4.40 -2.88
N ASP A 338 4.08 3.78 -2.26
CA ASP A 338 3.98 3.03 -1.00
C ASP A 338 5.18 3.21 -0.07
N LEU A 339 5.72 4.43 0.01
CA LEU A 339 6.88 4.73 0.85
C LEU A 339 6.50 4.64 2.35
N TYR A 340 6.83 3.51 2.97
CA TYR A 340 6.53 3.15 4.35
C TYR A 340 7.72 2.43 4.98
N GLY A 341 7.84 2.46 6.30
CA GLY A 341 8.85 1.69 7.04
C GLY A 341 8.75 0.18 6.81
N HIS A 342 7.57 -0.39 6.63
CA HIS A 342 7.43 -1.82 6.33
C HIS A 342 7.98 -2.24 4.95
N ASN A 343 8.20 -1.27 4.05
CA ASN A 343 8.83 -1.45 2.75
C ASN A 343 10.31 -1.04 2.73
N ILE A 344 10.85 -0.62 3.88
CA ILE A 344 12.29 -0.38 4.07
C ILE A 344 12.89 -1.58 4.78
N LEU A 345 13.87 -2.21 4.12
CA LEU A 345 14.77 -3.16 4.76
C LEU A 345 15.94 -2.38 5.36
N TRP A 346 16.37 -2.73 6.57
CA TRP A 346 17.48 -2.05 7.23
C TRP A 346 18.39 -2.99 8.03
N GLN A 347 19.61 -2.52 8.26
CA GLN A 347 20.63 -3.12 9.14
C GLN A 347 20.90 -2.24 10.36
N ALA A 348 21.45 -2.83 11.43
CA ALA A 348 21.65 -2.16 12.71
C ALA A 348 22.55 -0.91 12.65
N ASP A 349 23.38 -0.77 11.62
CA ASP A 349 24.25 0.37 11.39
C ASP A 349 23.52 1.54 10.67
N GLY A 350 22.28 1.34 10.24
CA GLY A 350 21.46 2.31 9.51
C GLY A 350 21.54 2.21 7.99
N ASP A 351 22.22 1.20 7.43
CA ASP A 351 22.10 0.92 6.00
C ASP A 351 20.68 0.42 5.67
N CYS A 352 20.21 0.75 4.47
CA CYS A 352 18.83 0.43 4.06
C CYS A 352 18.67 0.16 2.57
N LEU A 353 17.63 -0.61 2.26
CA LEU A 353 17.16 -0.91 0.91
C LEU A 353 15.66 -0.63 0.83
N LEU A 354 15.26 0.15 -0.17
CA LEU A 354 13.85 0.30 -0.53
C LEU A 354 13.40 -0.96 -1.29
N SER A 355 12.24 -1.47 -0.90
CA SER A 355 11.64 -2.69 -1.45
C SER A 355 10.16 -2.47 -1.78
N ASP A 356 9.56 -3.48 -2.43
CA ASP A 356 8.14 -3.52 -2.84
C ASP A 356 7.67 -2.41 -3.78
N PHE A 357 7.85 -2.66 -5.08
CA PHE A 357 7.41 -1.77 -6.15
C PHE A 357 5.97 -2.05 -6.60
N GLY A 358 5.18 -2.80 -5.81
CA GLY A 358 3.82 -3.19 -6.19
C GLY A 358 2.90 -2.02 -6.51
N ALA A 359 3.13 -0.86 -5.88
CA ALA A 359 2.39 0.38 -6.06
C ALA A 359 3.03 1.37 -7.04
N ALA A 360 4.24 1.07 -7.51
CA ALA A 360 5.06 2.01 -8.26
C ALA A 360 4.37 2.40 -9.56
N SER A 361 4.41 3.68 -9.91
CA SER A 361 3.69 4.22 -11.05
C SER A 361 4.59 5.16 -11.85
N PHE A 362 4.54 5.07 -13.18
CA PHE A 362 5.28 5.98 -14.05
C PHE A 362 4.61 7.36 -14.11
N HIS A 363 5.41 8.42 -14.17
CA HIS A 363 4.92 9.79 -14.25
C HIS A 363 4.13 10.00 -15.56
N PRO A 364 2.89 10.55 -15.50
CA PRO A 364 2.08 10.80 -16.71
C PRO A 364 2.67 11.92 -17.58
N SER A 365 3.35 12.87 -16.93
CA SER A 365 4.05 13.99 -17.55
C SER A 365 5.05 14.58 -16.55
N ALA A 366 5.96 15.44 -17.02
CA ALA A 366 6.92 16.12 -16.15
C ALA A 366 6.23 16.98 -15.07
N GLY A 367 5.17 17.72 -15.42
CA GLY A 367 4.44 18.55 -14.46
C GLY A 367 3.69 17.74 -13.40
N ALA A 368 3.07 16.62 -13.80
CA ALA A 368 2.47 15.70 -12.84
C ALA A 368 3.53 15.05 -11.93
N GLY A 369 4.70 14.68 -12.50
CA GLY A 369 5.83 14.14 -11.75
C GLY A 369 6.31 15.03 -10.62
N GLN A 370 6.41 16.35 -10.86
CA GLN A 370 6.77 17.31 -9.80
C GLN A 370 5.75 17.32 -8.65
N ALA A 371 4.45 17.27 -8.96
CA ALA A 371 3.42 17.27 -7.92
C ALA A 371 3.36 15.93 -7.16
N LEU A 372 3.57 14.81 -7.86
CA LEU A 372 3.69 13.47 -7.26
C LEU A 372 4.89 13.39 -6.32
N GLU A 373 6.02 14.00 -6.68
CA GLU A 373 7.19 14.12 -5.79
C GLU A 373 6.84 14.83 -4.48
N ARG A 374 6.02 15.90 -4.52
CA ARG A 374 5.56 16.58 -3.30
C ARG A 374 4.59 15.74 -2.47
N ILE A 375 3.90 14.76 -3.09
CA ILE A 375 3.10 13.77 -2.36
C ILE A 375 4.03 12.78 -1.64
N GLU A 376 5.05 12.25 -2.31
CA GLU A 376 6.02 11.33 -1.67
C GLU A 376 6.91 12.02 -0.64
N ALA A 377 7.19 13.32 -0.80
CA ALA A 377 7.85 14.12 0.23
C ALA A 377 7.07 14.10 1.54
N ARG A 378 5.73 14.10 1.49
CA ARG A 378 4.89 13.95 2.68
C ARG A 378 4.98 12.53 3.26
N ALA A 379 5.00 11.50 2.42
CA ALA A 379 5.21 10.12 2.90
C ALA A 379 6.55 10.00 3.63
N PHE A 380 7.61 10.56 3.07
CA PHE A 380 8.92 10.67 3.71
C PHE A 380 8.84 11.42 5.05
N GLY A 381 8.17 12.57 5.09
CA GLY A 381 7.99 13.35 6.32
C GLY A 381 7.22 12.60 7.42
N ILE A 382 6.28 11.73 7.05
CA ILE A 382 5.62 10.84 8.02
C ILE A 382 6.62 9.83 8.58
N LEU A 383 7.35 9.14 7.70
CA LEU A 383 8.36 8.15 8.07
C LEU A 383 9.44 8.79 8.96
N LEU A 384 9.93 9.98 8.61
CA LEU A 384 10.91 10.73 9.40
C LEU A 384 10.36 11.06 10.80
N GLY A 385 9.08 11.46 10.90
CA GLY A 385 8.42 11.68 12.20
C GLY A 385 8.39 10.41 13.05
N GLU A 386 8.05 9.27 12.44
CA GLU A 386 8.06 7.97 13.12
C GLU A 386 9.47 7.56 13.60
N LEU A 387 10.51 7.85 12.83
CA LEU A 387 11.90 7.65 13.24
C LEU A 387 12.30 8.57 14.40
N LEU A 388 11.93 9.86 14.32
CA LEU A 388 12.25 10.87 15.34
C LEU A 388 11.63 10.54 16.70
N GLU A 389 10.38 10.03 16.72
CA GLU A 389 9.72 9.54 17.94
C GLU A 389 10.50 8.42 18.64
N ARG A 390 11.38 7.74 17.92
CA ARG A 390 12.15 6.57 18.35
C ARG A 390 13.66 6.85 18.41
N CYS A 391 14.06 8.12 18.32
CA CYS A 391 15.46 8.51 18.36
C CYS A 391 15.92 8.74 19.81
N ASP A 392 16.95 8.02 20.23
CA ASP A 392 17.66 8.27 21.48
C ASP A 392 18.77 9.32 21.21
N ALA A 393 18.38 10.59 21.24
CA ALA A 393 19.29 11.73 21.05
C ALA A 393 19.91 12.17 22.39
N ALA A 394 21.19 12.54 22.36
CA ALA A 394 21.86 13.14 23.50
C ALA A 394 21.67 14.67 23.53
N PRO A 395 21.88 15.36 24.66
CA PRO A 395 21.67 16.82 24.73
C PRO A 395 22.48 17.64 23.73
N GLN A 396 23.67 17.18 23.34
CA GLN A 396 24.49 17.84 22.32
C GLN A 396 23.92 17.72 20.90
N ASP A 397 22.97 16.82 20.67
CA ASP A 397 22.37 16.54 19.36
C ASP A 397 21.15 17.44 19.08
N GLN A 398 20.77 18.31 20.03
CA GLN A 398 19.51 19.05 20.00
C GLN A 398 19.35 19.91 18.73
N ASP A 399 20.42 20.58 18.30
CA ASP A 399 20.37 21.42 17.09
C ASP A 399 20.06 20.59 15.82
N VAL A 400 20.57 19.35 15.75
CA VAL A 400 20.29 18.44 14.64
C VAL A 400 18.85 17.92 14.73
N ILE A 401 18.39 17.57 15.92
CA ILE A 401 17.00 17.12 16.14
C ILE A 401 16.00 18.23 15.79
N ASP A 402 16.26 19.47 16.19
CA ASP A 402 15.42 20.62 15.85
C ASP A 402 15.39 20.84 14.33
N GLY A 403 16.54 20.69 13.65
CA GLY A 403 16.63 20.73 12.20
C GLY A 403 15.81 19.63 11.51
N LEU A 404 15.92 18.39 11.99
CA LEU A 404 15.14 17.26 11.48
C LEU A 404 13.64 17.43 11.71
N GLN A 405 13.22 17.96 12.86
CA GLN A 405 11.82 18.27 13.15
C GLN A 405 11.27 19.39 12.25
N ALA A 406 12.08 20.41 11.96
CA ALA A 406 11.72 21.45 11.02
C ALA A 406 11.55 20.90 9.59
N LEU A 407 12.48 20.04 9.15
CA LEU A 407 12.39 19.35 7.85
C LEU A 407 11.15 18.45 7.78
N GLN A 408 10.88 17.69 8.85
CA GLN A 408 9.70 16.86 9.00
C GLN A 408 8.41 17.70 8.84
N THR A 409 8.34 18.83 9.55
CA THR A 409 7.20 19.76 9.48
C THR A 409 7.01 20.30 8.06
N LEU A 410 8.11 20.68 7.40
CA LEU A 410 8.09 21.17 6.02
C LEU A 410 7.60 20.11 5.03
N CYS A 411 7.94 18.84 5.24
CA CYS A 411 7.50 17.72 4.41
C CYS A 411 6.00 17.42 4.57
N VAL A 412 5.44 17.56 5.77
CA VAL A 412 4.04 17.16 6.06
C VAL A 412 3.03 18.31 6.03
N GLN A 413 3.48 19.53 5.74
CA GLN A 413 2.61 20.70 5.72
C GLN A 413 1.53 20.61 4.61
N PRO A 414 0.35 21.24 4.84
CA PRO A 414 -0.85 20.98 4.04
C PRO A 414 -0.81 21.53 2.62
N ASP A 415 -0.04 22.58 2.33
CA ASP A 415 0.08 23.12 0.97
C ASP A 415 1.11 22.30 0.19
N SER A 416 0.68 21.37 -0.67
CA SER A 416 1.61 20.48 -1.37
C SER A 416 2.69 21.21 -2.17
N GLN A 417 2.46 22.46 -2.60
CA GLN A 417 3.43 23.21 -3.38
C GLN A 417 4.64 23.71 -2.58
N GLN A 418 4.52 23.89 -1.26
CA GLN A 418 5.65 24.33 -0.41
C GLN A 418 6.40 23.18 0.25
N ARG A 419 5.97 21.92 0.05
CA ARG A 419 6.76 20.76 0.47
C ARG A 419 8.06 20.75 -0.34
N PRO A 420 9.19 20.24 0.15
CA PRO A 420 10.44 20.17 -0.61
C PRO A 420 10.41 19.03 -1.64
N SER A 421 11.31 19.06 -2.62
CA SER A 421 11.60 17.91 -3.48
C SER A 421 12.41 16.90 -2.69
N LEU A 422 12.44 15.64 -3.10
CA LEU A 422 13.23 14.64 -2.38
C LEU A 422 14.74 14.91 -2.54
N ALA A 423 15.15 15.55 -3.65
CA ALA A 423 16.51 16.03 -3.82
C ALA A 423 16.88 17.14 -2.82
N GLU A 424 15.97 18.09 -2.56
CA GLU A 424 16.14 19.13 -1.53
C GLU A 424 16.23 18.52 -0.13
N VAL A 425 15.33 17.57 0.18
CA VAL A 425 15.33 16.80 1.45
C VAL A 425 16.68 16.10 1.65
N HIS A 426 17.16 15.39 0.64
CA HIS A 426 18.43 14.66 0.70
C HIS A 426 19.61 15.61 0.96
N LEU A 427 19.66 16.77 0.31
CA LEU A 427 20.70 17.78 0.55
C LEU A 427 20.68 18.32 1.99
N HIS A 428 19.50 18.55 2.56
CA HIS A 428 19.38 18.95 3.97
C HIS A 428 19.93 17.89 4.92
N LEU A 429 19.62 16.61 4.69
CA LEU A 429 20.07 15.50 5.53
C LEU A 429 21.59 15.26 5.45
N GLN A 430 22.18 15.45 4.27
CA GLN A 430 23.63 15.36 4.08
C GLN A 430 24.39 16.40 4.91
N ALA A 431 23.82 17.59 5.12
CA ALA A 431 24.45 18.64 5.91
C ALA A 431 24.61 18.28 7.40
N TRP A 432 23.80 17.36 7.92
CA TRP A 432 23.88 16.85 9.30
C TRP A 432 24.62 15.51 9.42
N SER A 433 24.88 14.86 8.29
CA SER A 433 25.59 13.57 8.23
C SER A 433 27.09 13.73 8.01
N ALA A 434 27.55 14.95 7.72
CA ALA A 434 28.96 15.35 7.56
C ALA A 434 29.54 15.85 8.89
#